data_AF-G2DH30-F1
#
_entry.id   AF-G2DH30-F1
#
_cell.length_a   1.000
_cell.length_b   1.000
_cell.length_c   1.000
_cell.angle_alpha   90.00
_cell.angle_beta   90.00
_cell.angle_gamma   90.00
#
_symmetry.space_group_name_H-M   'P 1'
#
loop_
_entity.id
_entity.type
_entity.pdbx_description
1 polymer ?
#
loop_
_entity_poly.entity_id
_entity_poly.type
_entity_poly.pdbx_seq_one_letter_code
_entity_poly.pdbx_strand_id
1 'polypeptide(L)'
;MYYFACLNRSLAGLLALMLLAGCGGEGQAPDPVVVDYPLAYIKRPAEAIEQEDVRRLITFSAGADLYLRERASPSAAEISLTHNITGGLGDVRDLQPSYDGERLLFSLRLPQIEGAEVADQPSWNIWEYSRADHSLRRIIPSDTLAEAGHDIAPHYLPDGRILFSSSRQKSAKALLLDEGKPQYPALNEARQEPIFVLHLMNADGSNIQQISFNQSHDLDPTVLSDGRVVFSRWQRSSGDAINLYQMNPDGTELQLLYGANSHATGTNGAAVQFLRPRELPDGGLLTLLKPFNGLNGGGDLVRIDIDNFIEHDRPLIGGEAAPGTAQPPATVNLVRTDNAPSPGGRYRDAFPLWDGTDRLLLSWNQCRLRIGEHTLPCTEENLADPQAEEAPPLYGLYVYDPTEATQQPLLTPQEGVIYEEMVALQVRTPPTIIFDKAAGVGLDGEMVDAGVGLLQIRSVYDLDGQDSAEPDLTTLADPTQTRPDQRPLRFLRLYKPVALPERNLLVISQQRLRP
;
A
#
# COMPACT_ATOMS: atom_id res chain seq x y z
N MET A 1 73.58 50.36 22.54
CA MET A 1 74.24 50.39 23.87
C MET A 1 74.46 48.92 24.25
N TYR A 2 75.74 48.49 24.32
CA TYR A 2 76.30 47.30 25.02
C TYR A 2 75.52 45.96 25.05
N TYR A 3 76.05 44.74 24.81
CA TYR A 3 77.38 44.18 24.49
C TYR A 3 77.18 42.64 24.38
N PHE A 4 77.95 41.94 23.51
CA PHE A 4 78.61 40.63 23.68
C PHE A 4 77.82 39.35 24.11
N ALA A 5 78.21 38.09 23.85
CA ALA A 5 79.14 37.40 22.94
C ALA A 5 79.14 35.89 23.31
N CYS A 6 79.69 35.05 22.41
CA CYS A 6 80.22 33.68 22.56
C CYS A 6 79.24 32.50 22.74
N LEU A 7 79.14 31.58 21.77
CA LEU A 7 80.01 30.39 21.52
C LEU A 7 80.08 29.42 22.71
N ASN A 8 79.54 28.20 22.57
CA ASN A 8 80.33 27.01 22.20
C ASN A 8 79.48 25.76 21.88
N ARG A 9 80.11 24.87 21.11
CA ARG A 9 79.75 23.56 20.54
C ARG A 9 79.10 22.54 21.49
N SER A 10 78.26 21.65 20.94
CA SER A 10 78.51 20.18 20.89
C SER A 10 77.48 19.44 20.03
N LEU A 11 77.99 18.53 19.20
CA LEU A 11 77.28 17.53 18.40
C LEU A 11 76.50 16.54 19.30
N ALA A 12 75.34 16.07 18.80
CA ALA A 12 74.95 14.66 18.62
C ALA A 12 73.47 14.41 18.95
N GLY A 13 72.76 13.72 18.06
CA GLY A 13 71.51 13.03 18.40
C GLY A 13 70.37 13.28 17.41
N LEU A 14 70.28 12.44 16.37
CA LEU A 14 69.08 12.24 15.58
C LEU A 14 67.88 11.89 16.50
N LEU A 15 66.74 12.54 16.31
CA LEU A 15 65.45 11.87 16.15
C LEU A 15 64.45 12.81 15.48
N ALA A 16 64.04 12.46 14.26
CA ALA A 16 63.02 13.17 13.51
C ALA A 16 61.62 12.73 13.99
N LEU A 17 60.85 13.67 14.52
CA LEU A 17 59.38 13.60 14.56
C LEU A 17 58.86 14.87 13.89
N MET A 18 58.61 14.81 12.58
CA MET A 18 57.83 15.83 11.90
C MET A 18 56.35 15.53 12.11
N LEU A 19 55.69 16.38 12.89
CA LEU A 19 54.24 16.55 12.90
C LEU A 19 53.82 17.09 11.53
N LEU A 20 53.24 16.22 10.70
CA LEU A 20 52.45 16.65 9.55
C LEU A 20 51.07 17.06 10.08
N ALA A 21 50.85 18.37 10.16
CA ALA A 21 49.50 18.94 10.24
C ALA A 21 48.79 18.61 8.92
N GLY A 22 47.87 17.66 8.95
CA GLY A 22 46.94 17.42 7.86
C GLY A 22 45.96 18.58 7.76
N CYS A 23 45.99 19.29 6.64
CA CYS A 23 44.91 20.17 6.23
C CYS A 23 43.61 19.36 6.19
N GLY A 24 42.63 19.76 7.01
CA GLY A 24 41.26 19.30 6.91
C GLY A 24 40.71 19.66 5.53
N GLY A 25 40.39 18.64 4.75
CA GLY A 25 39.59 18.77 3.54
C GLY A 25 38.14 19.05 3.92
N GLU A 26 37.58 20.07 3.28
CA GLU A 26 36.19 20.47 3.33
C GLU A 26 35.27 19.26 3.11
N GLY A 27 34.22 19.19 3.93
CA GLY A 27 33.16 18.21 3.78
C GLY A 27 32.55 18.33 2.39
N GLN A 28 32.81 17.33 1.55
CA GLN A 28 32.03 17.08 0.35
C GLN A 28 30.57 16.96 0.80
N ALA A 29 29.68 17.77 0.23
CA ALA A 29 28.25 17.59 0.45
C ALA A 29 27.91 16.12 0.15
N PRO A 30 27.12 15.44 1.02
CA PRO A 30 26.74 14.06 0.77
C PRO A 30 26.13 13.97 -0.64
N ASP A 31 26.56 12.95 -1.38
CA ASP A 31 26.08 12.71 -2.74
C ASP A 31 24.55 12.53 -2.70
N PRO A 32 23.77 13.32 -3.46
CA PRO A 32 22.31 13.31 -3.39
C PRO A 32 21.68 11.95 -3.75
N VAL A 33 22.43 11.09 -4.45
CA VAL A 33 22.01 9.71 -4.80
C VAL A 33 22.16 8.75 -3.61
N VAL A 34 23.01 9.06 -2.63
CA VAL A 34 23.33 8.13 -1.56
C VAL A 34 22.15 8.02 -0.61
N VAL A 35 21.52 6.84 -0.63
CA VAL A 35 20.62 6.38 0.41
C VAL A 35 21.42 5.41 1.27
N ASP A 36 21.68 5.82 2.52
CA ASP A 36 22.53 5.08 3.47
C ASP A 36 21.83 3.88 4.12
N TYR A 37 20.56 3.64 3.75
CA TYR A 37 19.77 2.53 4.24
C TYR A 37 19.92 1.29 3.35
N PRO A 38 19.80 0.08 3.93
CA PRO A 38 19.57 -1.12 3.15
C PRO A 38 18.28 -0.99 2.33
N LEU A 39 18.32 -1.49 1.11
CA LEU A 39 17.20 -1.48 0.18
C LEU A 39 16.77 -2.90 -0.12
N ALA A 40 15.47 -3.16 0.02
CA ALA A 40 14.86 -4.39 -0.48
C ALA A 40 13.95 -4.06 -1.67
N TYR A 41 13.97 -4.90 -2.70
CA TYR A 41 13.17 -4.71 -3.90
C TYR A 41 12.88 -6.03 -4.60
N ILE A 42 11.81 -6.04 -5.40
CA ILE A 42 11.36 -7.20 -6.16
C ILE A 42 11.78 -7.05 -7.62
N LYS A 43 12.39 -8.10 -8.18
CA LYS A 43 12.54 -8.26 -9.63
C LYS A 43 11.54 -9.30 -10.12
N ARG A 44 10.90 -9.03 -11.26
CA ARG A 44 9.91 -9.92 -11.89
C ARG A 44 10.15 -10.00 -13.41
N PRO A 45 9.83 -11.13 -14.07
CA PRO A 45 9.80 -11.20 -15.53
C PRO A 45 8.77 -10.23 -16.15
N ALA A 46 9.11 -9.59 -17.28
CA ALA A 46 8.26 -8.58 -17.90
C ALA A 46 6.94 -9.13 -18.46
N GLU A 47 6.88 -10.41 -18.82
CA GLU A 47 5.68 -11.06 -19.34
C GLU A 47 4.53 -11.11 -18.30
N ALA A 48 4.85 -10.90 -17.02
CA ALA A 48 3.90 -10.98 -15.94
C ALA A 48 2.95 -9.76 -15.82
N ILE A 49 3.28 -8.62 -16.43
CA ILE A 49 2.55 -7.35 -16.18
C ILE A 49 1.56 -6.94 -17.28
N GLU A 50 1.52 -7.66 -18.41
CA GLU A 50 0.69 -7.28 -19.57
C GLU A 50 -0.83 -7.44 -19.35
N GLN A 51 -1.28 -8.13 -18.29
CA GLN A 51 -2.70 -8.45 -18.04
C GLN A 51 -3.14 -8.23 -16.59
N GLU A 52 -2.46 -7.33 -15.86
CA GLU A 52 -2.76 -7.08 -14.45
C GLU A 52 -4.11 -6.36 -14.28
N ASP A 53 -4.99 -6.94 -13.46
CA ASP A 53 -6.20 -6.31 -12.94
C ASP A 53 -6.06 -6.21 -11.41
N VAL A 54 -6.08 -5.00 -10.87
CA VAL A 54 -5.82 -4.72 -9.44
C VAL A 54 -6.88 -5.32 -8.51
N ARG A 55 -7.99 -5.82 -9.06
CA ARG A 55 -9.04 -6.54 -8.32
C ARG A 55 -8.81 -8.05 -8.26
N ARG A 56 -7.76 -8.57 -8.92
CA ARG A 56 -7.40 -10.00 -8.96
C ARG A 56 -6.16 -10.23 -8.10
N LEU A 57 -6.38 -10.67 -6.87
CA LEU A 57 -5.35 -10.75 -5.83
C LEU A 57 -4.73 -12.14 -5.71
N ILE A 58 -5.41 -13.18 -6.20
CA ILE A 58 -4.91 -14.57 -6.17
C ILE A 58 -3.93 -14.90 -7.30
N THR A 59 -3.69 -13.95 -8.22
CA THR A 59 -2.82 -14.14 -9.39
C THR A 59 -1.43 -14.60 -8.96
N PHE A 60 -0.80 -15.36 -9.86
CA PHE A 60 0.54 -15.88 -9.67
C PHE A 60 1.30 -15.76 -10.97
N SER A 61 2.48 -15.16 -10.88
CA SER A 61 3.41 -14.94 -11.97
C SER A 61 4.78 -15.44 -11.52
N ALA A 62 5.11 -16.66 -11.95
CA ALA A 62 6.38 -17.29 -11.61
C ALA A 62 7.57 -16.42 -12.02
N GLY A 63 8.61 -16.44 -11.20
CA GLY A 63 9.90 -15.82 -11.50
C GLY A 63 10.19 -14.54 -10.72
N ALA A 64 9.27 -14.09 -9.86
CA ALA A 64 9.58 -12.96 -8.98
C ALA A 64 10.45 -13.41 -7.79
N ASP A 65 11.50 -12.64 -7.53
CA ASP A 65 12.41 -12.85 -6.40
C ASP A 65 12.67 -11.53 -5.67
N LEU A 66 12.82 -11.65 -4.34
CA LEU A 66 13.16 -10.55 -3.46
C LEU A 66 14.67 -10.44 -3.28
N TYR A 67 15.17 -9.22 -3.42
CA TYR A 67 16.58 -8.89 -3.30
C TYR A 67 16.81 -7.87 -2.20
N LEU A 68 17.97 -7.94 -1.57
CA LEU A 68 18.47 -7.01 -0.57
C LEU A 68 19.84 -6.45 -1.00
N ARG A 69 20.04 -5.15 -0.79
CA ARG A 69 21.35 -4.49 -0.81
C ARG A 69 21.56 -3.79 0.52
N GLU A 70 22.75 -3.91 1.11
CA GLU A 70 23.04 -3.25 2.39
C GLU A 70 23.12 -1.72 2.28
N ARG A 71 23.27 -1.18 1.07
CA ARG A 71 23.29 0.27 0.77
C ARG A 71 22.79 0.53 -0.64
N ALA A 72 22.28 1.74 -0.90
CA ALA A 72 21.86 2.17 -2.22
C ALA A 72 23.00 2.67 -3.13
N SER A 73 24.16 2.00 -3.08
CA SER A 73 25.26 2.28 -4.01
C SER A 73 25.15 1.36 -5.23
N PRO A 74 25.37 1.82 -6.47
CA PRO A 74 25.43 0.95 -7.65
C PRO A 74 26.42 -0.23 -7.52
N SER A 75 27.47 -0.09 -6.71
CA SER A 75 28.47 -1.15 -6.46
C SER A 75 28.11 -2.09 -5.30
N ALA A 76 27.03 -1.84 -4.56
CA ALA A 76 26.63 -2.69 -3.44
C ALA A 76 26.19 -4.08 -3.95
N ALA A 77 26.68 -5.13 -3.29
CA ALA A 77 26.32 -6.50 -3.60
C ALA A 77 24.81 -6.72 -3.42
N GLU A 78 24.23 -7.47 -4.35
CA GLU A 78 22.84 -7.86 -4.34
C GLU A 78 22.74 -9.28 -3.78
N ILE A 79 21.85 -9.48 -2.80
CA ILE A 79 21.59 -10.76 -2.15
C ILE A 79 20.16 -11.15 -2.46
N SER A 80 19.94 -12.30 -3.10
CA SER A 80 18.59 -12.85 -3.23
C SER A 80 18.15 -13.51 -1.94
N LEU A 81 16.99 -13.10 -1.41
CA LEU A 81 16.43 -13.62 -0.17
C LEU A 81 15.56 -14.87 -0.41
N THR A 82 14.82 -14.91 -1.52
CA THR A 82 13.80 -15.96 -1.77
C THR A 82 14.28 -17.08 -2.68
N HIS A 83 15.28 -16.84 -3.53
CA HIS A 83 15.69 -17.78 -4.57
C HIS A 83 16.04 -19.18 -4.04
N ASN A 84 16.67 -19.26 -2.87
CA ASN A 84 17.04 -20.55 -2.27
C ASN A 84 15.82 -21.43 -1.91
N ILE A 85 14.67 -20.81 -1.65
CA ILE A 85 13.42 -21.50 -1.29
C ILE A 85 12.56 -21.73 -2.54
N THR A 86 12.58 -20.80 -3.49
CA THR A 86 11.69 -20.80 -4.65
C THR A 86 12.33 -21.42 -5.90
N GLY A 87 13.65 -21.57 -5.95
CA GLY A 87 14.39 -21.91 -7.16
C GLY A 87 14.22 -20.89 -8.28
N GLY A 88 13.83 -19.65 -7.95
CA GLY A 88 13.48 -18.62 -8.94
C GLY A 88 12.17 -18.88 -9.68
N LEU A 89 11.29 -19.73 -9.14
CA LEU A 89 9.98 -20.06 -9.73
C LEU A 89 8.81 -19.65 -8.83
N GLY A 90 9.08 -18.91 -7.76
CA GLY A 90 8.07 -18.39 -6.84
C GLY A 90 7.51 -17.05 -7.31
N ASP A 91 6.69 -16.45 -6.44
CA ASP A 91 6.15 -15.12 -6.66
C ASP A 91 6.13 -14.32 -5.35
N VAL A 92 6.56 -13.05 -5.38
CA VAL A 92 6.75 -12.18 -4.21
C VAL A 92 6.08 -10.83 -4.43
N ARG A 93 5.49 -10.26 -3.37
CA ARG A 93 4.86 -8.93 -3.37
C ARG A 93 4.70 -8.35 -1.96
N ASP A 94 4.32 -7.08 -1.90
CA ASP A 94 3.90 -6.33 -0.71
C ASP A 94 4.98 -6.25 0.39
N LEU A 95 6.09 -5.59 0.08
CA LEU A 95 7.21 -5.42 1.00
C LEU A 95 6.88 -4.42 2.13
N GLN A 96 7.14 -4.83 3.37
CA GLN A 96 6.94 -3.97 4.52
C GLN A 96 8.07 -4.06 5.57
N PRO A 97 8.92 -3.02 5.69
CA PRO A 97 9.98 -2.98 6.69
C PRO A 97 9.41 -2.72 8.09
N SER A 98 10.03 -3.31 9.11
CA SER A 98 9.77 -2.97 10.52
C SER A 98 10.24 -1.56 10.85
N TYR A 99 9.68 -0.98 11.91
CA TYR A 99 10.05 0.39 12.33
C TYR A 99 11.51 0.50 12.81
N ASP A 100 12.13 -0.59 13.25
CA ASP A 100 13.54 -0.62 13.60
C ASP A 100 14.47 -0.88 12.40
N GLY A 101 13.94 -1.17 11.20
CA GLY A 101 14.72 -1.49 10.01
C GLY A 101 15.45 -2.84 10.05
N GLU A 102 15.17 -3.70 11.04
CA GLU A 102 15.85 -4.98 11.22
C GLU A 102 15.10 -6.17 10.63
N ARG A 103 13.82 -6.00 10.30
CA ARG A 103 12.96 -7.06 9.76
C ARG A 103 12.14 -6.58 8.57
N LEU A 104 11.74 -7.52 7.73
CA LEU A 104 10.99 -7.26 6.51
C LEU A 104 9.88 -8.31 6.37
N LEU A 105 8.62 -7.88 6.41
CA LEU A 105 7.48 -8.71 6.02
C LEU A 105 7.26 -8.62 4.51
N PHE A 106 6.74 -9.71 3.94
CA PHE A 106 6.29 -9.75 2.56
C PHE A 106 5.37 -10.94 2.33
N SER A 107 4.65 -10.90 1.22
CA SER A 107 3.84 -12.01 0.72
C SER A 107 4.69 -12.86 -0.24
N LEU A 108 4.75 -14.17 -0.03
CA LEU A 108 5.42 -15.10 -0.94
C LEU A 108 4.51 -16.31 -1.21
N ARG A 109 4.38 -16.62 -2.49
CA ARG A 109 3.75 -17.84 -2.99
C ARG A 109 4.82 -18.76 -3.57
N LEU A 110 4.88 -19.98 -3.06
CA LEU A 110 5.82 -20.99 -3.52
C LEU A 110 5.51 -21.43 -4.96
N PRO A 111 6.49 -22.01 -5.68
CA PRO A 111 6.29 -22.46 -7.05
C PRO A 111 5.08 -23.40 -7.20
N GLN A 112 4.40 -23.28 -8.33
CA GLN A 112 3.31 -24.20 -8.66
C GLN A 112 3.81 -25.64 -8.74
N ILE A 113 2.98 -26.56 -8.26
CA ILE A 113 3.25 -27.98 -8.30
C ILE A 113 2.66 -28.54 -9.60
N GLU A 114 3.52 -29.08 -10.46
CA GLU A 114 3.08 -29.64 -11.74
C GLU A 114 2.11 -30.81 -11.51
N GLY A 115 0.96 -30.77 -12.19
CA GLY A 115 -0.08 -31.81 -12.12
C GLY A 115 -0.93 -31.81 -10.84
N ALA A 116 -0.70 -30.89 -9.89
CA ALA A 116 -1.53 -30.75 -8.71
C ALA A 116 -2.84 -30.00 -9.03
N GLU A 117 -3.93 -30.42 -8.39
CA GLU A 117 -5.22 -29.74 -8.45
C GLU A 117 -5.12 -28.33 -7.85
N VAL A 118 -6.01 -27.43 -8.24
CA VAL A 118 -6.00 -26.02 -7.77
C VAL A 118 -6.03 -25.91 -6.24
N ALA A 119 -6.74 -26.81 -5.57
CA ALA A 119 -6.84 -26.84 -4.11
C ALA A 119 -5.55 -27.31 -3.41
N ASP A 120 -4.67 -27.99 -4.13
CA ASP A 120 -3.39 -28.51 -3.62
C ASP A 120 -2.21 -27.60 -4.04
N GLN A 121 -2.46 -26.55 -4.83
CA GLN A 121 -1.45 -25.56 -5.18
C GLN A 121 -1.10 -24.71 -3.96
N PRO A 122 0.18 -24.31 -3.79
CA PRO A 122 0.56 -23.38 -2.75
C PRO A 122 -0.24 -22.08 -2.84
N SER A 123 -0.62 -21.56 -1.67
CA SER A 123 -1.29 -20.27 -1.49
C SER A 123 -0.29 -19.16 -1.18
N TRP A 124 -0.81 -17.92 -1.15
CA TRP A 124 -0.02 -16.77 -0.72
C TRP A 124 0.14 -16.83 0.79
N ASN A 125 1.37 -16.70 1.26
CA ASN A 125 1.72 -16.76 2.68
C ASN A 125 2.53 -15.55 3.09
N ILE A 126 2.47 -15.19 4.37
CA ILE A 126 3.28 -14.11 4.95
C ILE A 126 4.62 -14.67 5.44
N TRP A 127 5.69 -14.02 5.03
CA TRP A 127 7.06 -14.34 5.40
C TRP A 127 7.73 -13.15 6.06
N GLU A 128 8.72 -13.45 6.90
CA GLU A 128 9.56 -12.46 7.58
C GLU A 128 11.03 -12.80 7.35
N TYR A 129 11.78 -11.80 6.90
CA TYR A 129 13.24 -11.82 6.88
C TYR A 129 13.78 -11.01 8.06
N SER A 130 14.78 -11.55 8.74
CA SER A 130 15.51 -10.89 9.82
C SER A 130 16.95 -10.60 9.37
N ARG A 131 17.39 -9.34 9.50
CA ARG A 131 18.75 -8.91 9.17
C ARG A 131 19.78 -9.33 10.21
N ALA A 132 19.37 -9.41 11.48
CA ALA A 132 20.26 -9.71 12.59
C ALA A 132 20.90 -11.11 12.49
N ASP A 133 20.15 -12.09 11.99
CA ASP A 133 20.59 -13.49 11.85
C ASP A 133 20.47 -14.03 10.42
N HIS A 134 20.07 -13.18 9.46
CA HIS A 134 19.81 -13.54 8.07
C HIS A 134 18.81 -14.70 7.90
N SER A 135 17.89 -14.87 8.86
CA SER A 135 16.86 -15.91 8.79
C SER A 135 15.68 -15.47 7.93
N LEU A 136 15.11 -16.43 7.21
CA LEU A 136 13.88 -16.28 6.45
C LEU A 136 12.88 -17.33 6.94
N ARG A 137 11.70 -16.91 7.40
CA ARG A 137 10.67 -17.80 7.92
C ARG A 137 9.28 -17.46 7.40
N ARG A 138 8.43 -18.47 7.22
CA ARG A 138 6.99 -18.30 7.08
C ARG A 138 6.39 -18.00 8.46
N ILE A 139 5.55 -16.98 8.58
CA ILE A 139 5.00 -16.57 9.87
C ILE A 139 4.10 -17.65 10.47
N ILE A 140 3.23 -18.26 9.65
CA ILE A 140 2.40 -19.41 10.05
C ILE A 140 3.18 -20.70 9.71
N PRO A 141 3.74 -21.43 10.69
CA PRO A 141 4.67 -22.52 10.38
C PRO A 141 3.96 -23.77 9.86
N SER A 142 2.77 -24.06 10.35
CA SER A 142 1.98 -25.25 9.98
C SER A 142 1.46 -25.13 8.55
N ASP A 143 1.81 -26.10 7.68
CA ASP A 143 1.30 -26.15 6.30
C ASP A 143 -0.23 -26.13 6.24
N THR A 144 -0.89 -26.95 7.06
CA THR A 144 -2.36 -27.00 7.06
C THR A 144 -3.00 -25.66 7.45
N LEU A 145 -2.40 -24.93 8.39
CA LEU A 145 -2.93 -23.63 8.80
C LEU A 145 -2.59 -22.55 7.76
N ALA A 146 -1.34 -22.53 7.29
CA ALA A 146 -0.83 -21.65 6.25
C ALA A 146 -1.71 -21.74 4.99
N GLU A 147 -1.93 -22.95 4.47
CA GLU A 147 -2.67 -23.17 3.22
C GLU A 147 -4.21 -23.10 3.36
N ALA A 148 -4.75 -22.73 4.54
CA ALA A 148 -6.19 -22.58 4.72
C ALA A 148 -6.77 -21.27 4.12
N GLY A 149 -5.94 -20.41 3.53
CA GLY A 149 -6.33 -19.21 2.80
C GLY A 149 -5.11 -18.51 2.20
N HIS A 150 -5.35 -17.49 1.37
CA HIS A 150 -4.30 -16.63 0.83
C HIS A 150 -4.13 -15.43 1.75
N ASP A 151 -2.90 -15.18 2.20
CA ASP A 151 -2.53 -14.06 3.06
C ASP A 151 -1.53 -13.15 2.33
N ILE A 152 -1.87 -11.87 2.20
CA ILE A 152 -1.10 -10.86 1.45
C ILE A 152 -1.07 -9.50 2.18
N ALA A 153 -0.27 -8.57 1.68
CA ALA A 153 -0.12 -7.20 2.16
C ALA A 153 0.05 -7.07 3.68
N PRO A 154 1.07 -7.71 4.26
CA PRO A 154 1.31 -7.66 5.70
C PRO A 154 1.83 -6.29 6.17
N HIS A 155 1.48 -5.91 7.39
CA HIS A 155 1.94 -4.71 8.07
C HIS A 155 2.23 -4.96 9.54
N TYR A 156 3.34 -4.41 10.04
CA TYR A 156 3.61 -4.40 11.47
C TYR A 156 2.69 -3.41 12.18
N LEU A 157 2.11 -3.83 13.30
CA LEU A 157 1.47 -2.93 14.26
C LEU A 157 2.46 -2.54 15.36
N PRO A 158 2.31 -1.33 15.95
CA PRO A 158 3.22 -0.85 17.00
C PRO A 158 3.15 -1.66 18.30
N ASP A 159 2.13 -2.50 18.48
CA ASP A 159 1.98 -3.43 19.61
C ASP A 159 2.60 -4.82 19.35
N GLY A 160 3.24 -5.01 18.20
CA GLY A 160 3.91 -6.26 17.81
C GLY A 160 3.03 -7.28 17.09
N ARG A 161 1.75 -6.99 16.85
CA ARG A 161 0.90 -7.81 15.98
C ARG A 161 1.18 -7.54 14.50
N ILE A 162 0.63 -8.40 13.64
CA ILE A 162 0.69 -8.26 12.18
C ILE A 162 -0.73 -8.06 11.65
N LEU A 163 -0.96 -6.95 10.96
CA LEU A 163 -2.13 -6.69 10.13
C LEU A 163 -1.90 -7.24 8.73
N PHE A 164 -2.91 -7.82 8.08
CA PHE A 164 -2.76 -8.33 6.72
C PHE A 164 -4.11 -8.48 6.03
N SER A 165 -4.11 -8.57 4.71
CA SER A 165 -5.31 -8.92 3.94
C SER A 165 -5.35 -10.42 3.67
N SER A 166 -6.51 -11.05 3.85
CA SER A 166 -6.63 -12.50 3.77
C SER A 166 -7.95 -12.98 3.22
N SER A 167 -7.90 -14.10 2.51
CA SER A 167 -9.06 -14.83 2.01
C SER A 167 -9.68 -15.79 3.04
N ARG A 168 -9.22 -15.77 4.30
CA ARG A 168 -9.69 -16.64 5.39
C ARG A 168 -11.08 -16.24 5.89
N GLN A 169 -12.12 -16.65 5.17
CA GLN A 169 -13.52 -16.29 5.49
C GLN A 169 -14.15 -17.13 6.62
N LYS A 170 -13.47 -17.29 7.76
CA LYS A 170 -13.98 -18.10 8.90
C LYS A 170 -15.28 -17.51 9.47
N SER A 171 -15.34 -16.19 9.63
CA SER A 171 -16.51 -15.51 10.22
C SER A 171 -17.73 -15.61 9.30
N ALA A 172 -17.55 -15.50 7.98
CA ALA A 172 -18.65 -15.67 7.03
C ALA A 172 -19.24 -17.09 7.10
N LYS A 173 -18.40 -18.13 7.22
CA LYS A 173 -18.86 -19.52 7.37
C LYS A 173 -19.59 -19.75 8.69
N ALA A 174 -19.10 -19.18 9.79
CA ALA A 174 -19.76 -19.25 11.10
C ALA A 174 -21.13 -18.57 11.05
N LEU A 175 -21.22 -17.38 10.47
CA LEU A 175 -22.47 -16.66 10.33
C LEU A 175 -23.49 -17.42 9.48
N LEU A 176 -23.07 -18.06 8.38
CA LEU A 176 -23.96 -18.90 7.58
C LEU A 176 -24.50 -20.07 8.42
N LEU A 177 -23.67 -20.68 9.27
CA LEU A 177 -24.09 -21.76 10.16
C LEU A 177 -25.16 -21.29 11.16
N ASP A 178 -24.94 -20.14 11.81
CA ASP A 178 -25.88 -19.55 12.77
C ASP A 178 -27.22 -19.19 12.11
N GLU A 179 -27.21 -18.84 10.82
CA GLU A 179 -28.40 -18.56 10.01
C GLU A 179 -29.06 -19.83 9.42
N GLY A 180 -28.56 -21.03 9.73
CA GLY A 180 -29.08 -22.29 9.20
C GLY A 180 -28.84 -22.47 7.70
N LYS A 181 -27.83 -21.79 7.14
CA LYS A 181 -27.46 -21.83 5.73
C LYS A 181 -26.28 -22.80 5.49
N PRO A 182 -26.17 -23.39 4.28
CA PRO A 182 -24.99 -24.15 3.90
C PRO A 182 -23.73 -23.28 4.00
N GLN A 183 -22.62 -23.86 4.44
CA GLN A 183 -21.33 -23.18 4.46
C GLN A 183 -20.69 -23.21 3.07
N TYR A 184 -20.21 -22.07 2.61
CA TYR A 184 -19.45 -21.93 1.37
C TYR A 184 -18.38 -20.85 1.54
N PRO A 185 -17.27 -20.90 0.76
CA PRO A 185 -16.33 -19.79 0.72
C PRO A 185 -17.03 -18.55 0.13
N ALA A 186 -16.83 -17.40 0.77
CA ALA A 186 -17.38 -16.15 0.28
C ALA A 186 -16.54 -15.65 -0.90
N LEU A 187 -17.17 -15.50 -2.07
CA LEU A 187 -16.56 -14.90 -3.25
C LEU A 187 -16.91 -13.42 -3.35
N ASN A 188 -16.04 -12.68 -4.03
CA ASN A 188 -16.28 -11.27 -4.32
C ASN A 188 -17.59 -11.07 -5.11
N GLU A 189 -18.06 -9.84 -5.21
CA GLU A 189 -19.35 -9.52 -5.84
C GLU A 189 -19.40 -9.90 -7.34
N ALA A 190 -18.24 -10.05 -8.00
CA ALA A 190 -18.14 -10.59 -9.35
C ALA A 190 -18.23 -12.13 -9.43
N ARG A 191 -18.07 -12.81 -8.30
CA ARG A 191 -17.95 -14.26 -8.12
C ARG A 191 -16.79 -14.86 -8.92
N GLN A 192 -15.65 -14.18 -8.91
CA GLN A 192 -14.46 -14.58 -9.65
C GLN A 192 -13.38 -15.17 -8.76
N GLU A 193 -13.26 -14.70 -7.52
CA GLU A 193 -12.28 -15.21 -6.55
C GLU A 193 -12.75 -15.00 -5.10
N PRO A 194 -12.13 -15.69 -4.13
CA PRO A 194 -12.38 -15.46 -2.70
C PRO A 194 -12.18 -14.00 -2.29
N ILE A 195 -12.98 -13.52 -1.35
CA ILE A 195 -12.87 -12.16 -0.79
C ILE A 195 -11.62 -12.04 0.09
N PHE A 196 -10.77 -11.06 -0.20
CA PHE A 196 -9.71 -10.60 0.69
C PHE A 196 -10.18 -9.47 1.60
N VAL A 197 -10.02 -9.65 2.91
CA VAL A 197 -10.38 -8.67 3.96
C VAL A 197 -9.33 -8.65 5.05
N LEU A 198 -9.34 -7.61 5.88
CA LEU A 198 -8.30 -7.37 6.87
C LEU A 198 -8.42 -8.30 8.07
N HIS A 199 -7.27 -8.80 8.50
CA HIS A 199 -7.08 -9.70 9.62
C HIS A 199 -5.88 -9.26 10.48
N LEU A 200 -5.87 -9.69 11.74
CA LEU A 200 -4.75 -9.58 12.66
C LEU A 200 -4.23 -10.97 13.02
N MET A 201 -2.94 -11.05 13.36
CA MET A 201 -2.34 -12.19 14.04
C MET A 201 -1.21 -11.74 14.97
N ASN A 202 -0.83 -12.60 15.91
CA ASN A 202 0.40 -12.42 16.68
C ASN A 202 1.64 -12.61 15.78
N ALA A 203 2.79 -12.09 16.18
CA ALA A 203 4.06 -12.23 15.44
C ALA A 203 4.52 -13.69 15.20
N ASP A 204 3.98 -14.64 15.97
CA ASP A 204 4.23 -16.08 15.82
C ASP A 204 3.20 -16.80 14.92
N GLY A 205 2.28 -16.06 14.30
CA GLY A 205 1.23 -16.58 13.43
C GLY A 205 0.00 -17.14 14.16
N SER A 206 -0.04 -17.04 15.49
CA SER A 206 -1.21 -17.45 16.29
C SER A 206 -2.29 -16.37 16.36
N ASN A 207 -3.46 -16.73 16.90
CA ASN A 207 -4.58 -15.81 17.19
C ASN A 207 -5.06 -15.01 15.96
N ILE A 208 -5.25 -15.67 14.82
CA ILE A 208 -5.76 -15.02 13.62
C ILE A 208 -7.21 -14.55 13.84
N GLN A 209 -7.45 -13.25 13.69
CA GLN A 209 -8.75 -12.61 13.85
C GLN A 209 -9.12 -11.82 12.59
N GLN A 210 -10.34 -11.99 12.09
CA GLN A 210 -10.89 -11.15 11.04
C GLN A 210 -11.42 -9.83 11.64
N ILE A 211 -11.04 -8.69 11.07
CA ILE A 211 -11.41 -7.36 11.58
C ILE A 211 -12.23 -6.53 10.58
N SER A 212 -12.22 -6.88 9.28
CA SER A 212 -13.10 -6.26 8.29
C SER A 212 -13.98 -7.28 7.55
N PHE A 213 -15.12 -6.81 7.03
CA PHE A 213 -16.22 -7.66 6.56
C PHE A 213 -16.82 -7.21 5.21
N ASN A 214 -16.00 -6.61 4.35
CA ASN A 214 -16.40 -6.19 3.02
C ASN A 214 -16.84 -7.39 2.14
N GLN A 215 -17.67 -7.12 1.12
CA GLN A 215 -18.15 -8.12 0.15
C GLN A 215 -17.30 -8.20 -1.12
N SER A 216 -16.36 -7.28 -1.28
CA SER A 216 -15.38 -7.26 -2.37
C SER A 216 -13.97 -7.41 -1.80
N HIS A 217 -13.10 -6.40 -1.86
CA HIS A 217 -11.73 -6.50 -1.34
C HIS A 217 -11.37 -5.31 -0.45
N ASP A 218 -10.67 -5.59 0.65
CA ASP A 218 -9.90 -4.60 1.41
C ASP A 218 -8.42 -4.94 1.21
N LEU A 219 -7.68 -4.04 0.58
CA LEU A 219 -6.32 -4.23 0.05
C LEU A 219 -5.39 -3.09 0.49
N ASP A 220 -4.09 -3.32 0.35
CA ASP A 220 -3.01 -2.35 0.61
C ASP A 220 -3.14 -1.57 1.94
N PRO A 221 -3.24 -2.26 3.11
CA PRO A 221 -3.28 -1.56 4.39
C PRO A 221 -1.96 -0.86 4.70
N THR A 222 -2.06 0.30 5.33
CA THR A 222 -0.95 1.08 5.86
C THR A 222 -1.30 1.59 7.26
N VAL A 223 -0.32 1.57 8.17
CA VAL A 223 -0.49 2.04 9.55
C VAL A 223 0.10 3.44 9.64
N LEU A 224 -0.75 4.44 9.88
CA LEU A 224 -0.36 5.84 10.02
C LEU A 224 0.32 6.08 11.38
N SER A 225 1.03 7.20 11.50
CA SER A 225 1.77 7.60 12.71
C SER A 225 0.87 7.79 13.93
N ASP A 226 -0.41 8.10 13.72
CA ASP A 226 -1.42 8.19 14.79
C ASP A 226 -2.00 6.83 15.22
N GLY A 227 -1.58 5.74 14.59
CA GLY A 227 -2.00 4.38 14.89
C GLY A 227 -3.23 3.90 14.13
N ARG A 228 -3.92 4.77 13.38
CA ARG A 228 -5.03 4.36 12.52
C ARG A 228 -4.50 3.58 11.31
N VAL A 229 -5.36 2.72 10.79
CA VAL A 229 -5.11 1.97 9.56
C VAL A 229 -5.84 2.65 8.41
N VAL A 230 -5.12 2.96 7.34
CA VAL A 230 -5.70 3.37 6.04
C VAL A 230 -5.54 2.23 5.05
N PHE A 231 -6.52 2.01 4.19
CA PHE A 231 -6.49 0.93 3.22
C PHE A 231 -7.37 1.22 2.01
N SER A 232 -7.06 0.57 0.90
CA SER A 232 -7.84 0.62 -0.33
C SER A 232 -9.01 -0.37 -0.24
N ARG A 233 -10.23 0.09 -0.46
CA ARG A 233 -11.44 -0.74 -0.39
C ARG A 233 -12.18 -0.74 -1.72
N TRP A 234 -12.20 -1.88 -2.39
CA TRP A 234 -13.05 -2.11 -3.56
C TRP A 234 -14.48 -2.37 -3.13
N GLN A 235 -15.44 -1.64 -3.71
CA GLN A 235 -16.87 -1.91 -3.58
C GLN A 235 -17.51 -1.96 -4.96
N ARG A 236 -18.03 -3.13 -5.34
CA ARG A 236 -18.63 -3.32 -6.66
C ARG A 236 -20.07 -2.79 -6.72
N SER A 237 -20.88 -3.10 -5.72
CA SER A 237 -22.29 -2.67 -5.70
C SER A 237 -22.50 -1.18 -5.46
N SER A 238 -21.49 -0.49 -4.93
CA SER A 238 -21.52 0.94 -4.60
C SER A 238 -20.65 1.77 -5.55
N GLY A 239 -20.82 1.58 -6.86
CA GLY A 239 -20.14 2.39 -7.89
C GLY A 239 -18.98 1.72 -8.61
N ASP A 240 -18.62 0.47 -8.25
CA ASP A 240 -17.49 -0.29 -8.81
C ASP A 240 -16.17 0.50 -8.78
N ALA A 241 -15.74 0.83 -7.55
CA ALA A 241 -14.62 1.72 -7.31
C ALA A 241 -13.79 1.31 -6.08
N ILE A 242 -12.53 1.73 -6.03
CA ILE A 242 -11.58 1.52 -4.93
C ILE A 242 -11.31 2.85 -4.25
N ASN A 243 -11.94 3.03 -3.10
CA ASN A 243 -11.81 4.22 -2.26
C ASN A 243 -10.78 3.99 -1.15
N LEU A 244 -10.35 5.07 -0.51
CA LEU A 244 -9.56 4.98 0.71
C LEU A 244 -10.48 4.99 1.93
N TYR A 245 -10.31 4.00 2.79
CA TYR A 245 -11.02 3.87 4.07
C TYR A 245 -10.02 3.91 5.21
N GLN A 246 -10.51 4.27 6.39
CA GLN A 246 -9.74 4.21 7.63
C GLN A 246 -10.49 3.50 8.75
N MET A 247 -9.76 2.93 9.70
CA MET A 247 -10.29 2.32 10.93
C MET A 247 -9.22 2.25 12.01
N ASN A 248 -9.61 1.87 13.24
CA ASN A 248 -8.66 1.44 14.26
C ASN A 248 -8.09 0.04 13.94
N PRO A 249 -6.93 -0.34 14.49
CA PRO A 249 -6.33 -1.66 14.26
C PRO A 249 -7.26 -2.85 14.59
N ASP A 250 -8.16 -2.70 15.57
CA ASP A 250 -9.12 -3.73 15.98
C ASP A 250 -10.36 -3.85 15.05
N GLY A 251 -10.45 -3.01 14.01
CA GLY A 251 -11.57 -2.93 13.08
C GLY A 251 -12.70 -1.97 13.48
N THR A 252 -12.60 -1.31 14.64
CA THR A 252 -13.58 -0.30 15.06
C THR A 252 -13.40 1.04 14.35
N GLU A 253 -14.40 1.92 14.43
CA GLU A 253 -14.36 3.27 13.83
C GLU A 253 -14.12 3.30 12.31
N LEU A 254 -14.57 2.25 11.62
CA LEU A 254 -14.49 2.14 10.17
C LEU A 254 -15.28 3.24 9.47
N GLN A 255 -14.62 4.01 8.61
CA GLN A 255 -15.23 5.09 7.85
C GLN A 255 -14.54 5.29 6.50
N LEU A 256 -15.26 5.90 5.54
CA LEU A 256 -14.66 6.42 4.32
C LEU A 256 -13.65 7.51 4.72
N LEU A 257 -12.45 7.45 4.16
CA LEU A 257 -11.44 8.49 4.31
C LEU A 257 -11.47 9.43 3.10
N TYR A 258 -11.43 8.88 1.89
CA TYR A 258 -11.30 9.71 0.69
C TYR A 258 -11.77 8.98 -0.59
N GLY A 259 -12.36 9.74 -1.51
CA GLY A 259 -12.33 9.42 -2.94
C GLY A 259 -13.60 8.86 -3.56
N ALA A 260 -14.70 8.73 -2.81
CA ALA A 260 -15.95 8.14 -3.29
C ALA A 260 -16.52 8.82 -4.53
N ASN A 261 -16.25 10.11 -4.71
CA ASN A 261 -16.64 10.92 -5.86
C ASN A 261 -15.44 11.48 -6.65
N SER A 262 -14.24 10.95 -6.44
CA SER A 262 -12.99 11.47 -7.02
C SER A 262 -12.40 10.59 -8.13
N HIS A 263 -13.16 9.63 -8.66
CA HIS A 263 -12.67 8.67 -9.65
C HIS A 263 -12.52 9.23 -11.07
N ALA A 264 -13.20 10.34 -11.40
CA ALA A 264 -13.11 10.98 -12.72
C ALA A 264 -12.00 12.06 -12.81
N THR A 265 -10.97 11.94 -11.97
CA THR A 265 -9.85 12.89 -11.85
C THR A 265 -8.64 12.52 -12.71
N GLY A 266 -8.68 11.37 -13.39
CA GLY A 266 -7.63 10.98 -14.31
C GLY A 266 -7.53 11.90 -15.52
N THR A 267 -6.43 11.77 -16.27
CA THR A 267 -6.19 12.53 -17.49
C THR A 267 -7.38 12.45 -18.44
N ASN A 268 -7.86 13.61 -18.92
CA ASN A 268 -9.06 13.72 -19.76
C ASN A 268 -10.35 13.13 -19.14
N GLY A 269 -10.45 13.07 -17.81
CA GLY A 269 -11.59 12.48 -17.11
C GLY A 269 -11.59 10.96 -17.09
N ALA A 270 -10.45 10.32 -17.39
CA ALA A 270 -10.31 8.87 -17.28
C ALA A 270 -10.59 8.39 -15.84
N ALA A 271 -11.28 7.25 -15.72
CA ALA A 271 -11.56 6.65 -14.42
C ALA A 271 -10.27 6.11 -13.79
N VAL A 272 -9.97 6.54 -12.57
CA VAL A 272 -8.80 6.13 -11.78
C VAL A 272 -9.22 5.53 -10.45
N GLN A 273 -8.36 4.76 -9.81
CA GLN A 273 -8.56 4.07 -8.54
C GLN A 273 -7.44 4.44 -7.58
N PHE A 274 -7.71 4.42 -6.28
CA PHE A 274 -6.73 4.77 -5.24
C PHE A 274 -6.09 3.50 -4.66
N LEU A 275 -4.79 3.35 -4.85
CA LEU A 275 -4.04 2.14 -4.48
C LEU A 275 -2.80 2.48 -3.67
N ARG A 276 -2.27 1.49 -2.95
CA ARG A 276 -1.00 1.57 -2.21
C ARG A 276 -0.83 2.86 -1.39
N PRO A 277 -1.80 3.21 -0.51
CA PRO A 277 -1.66 4.38 0.34
C PRO A 277 -0.42 4.24 1.25
N ARG A 278 0.41 5.27 1.32
CA ARG A 278 1.54 5.36 2.26
C ARG A 278 1.58 6.74 2.90
N GLU A 279 1.77 6.80 4.21
CA GLU A 279 1.95 8.06 4.92
C GLU A 279 3.29 8.70 4.52
N LEU A 280 3.27 10.01 4.33
CA LEU A 280 4.43 10.85 4.09
C LEU A 280 4.94 11.43 5.43
N PRO A 281 6.22 11.85 5.52
CA PRO A 281 6.77 12.44 6.74
C PRO A 281 6.03 13.69 7.25
N ASP A 282 5.32 14.40 6.36
CA ASP A 282 4.50 15.57 6.67
C ASP A 282 3.09 15.22 7.18
N GLY A 283 2.72 13.94 7.24
CA GLY A 283 1.39 13.45 7.63
C GLY A 283 0.42 13.31 6.45
N GLY A 284 0.78 13.80 5.25
CA GLY A 284 -0.01 13.60 4.04
C GLY A 284 -0.01 12.15 3.57
N LEU A 285 -0.92 11.83 2.65
CA LEU A 285 -1.04 10.45 2.13
C LEU A 285 -0.61 10.36 0.67
N LEU A 286 0.45 9.61 0.38
CA LEU A 286 0.86 9.27 -0.98
C LEU A 286 0.00 8.10 -1.50
N THR A 287 -0.49 8.18 -2.73
CA THR A 287 -1.24 7.08 -3.37
C THR A 287 -0.93 6.96 -4.86
N LEU A 288 -1.08 5.75 -5.39
CA LEU A 288 -0.99 5.45 -6.81
C LEU A 288 -2.39 5.54 -7.45
N LEU A 289 -2.53 6.43 -8.43
CA LEU A 289 -3.70 6.59 -9.29
C LEU A 289 -3.56 5.81 -10.59
N LYS A 290 -4.44 4.84 -10.82
CA LYS A 290 -4.53 4.12 -12.10
C LYS A 290 -5.91 3.51 -12.32
N PRO A 291 -6.32 3.22 -13.56
CA PRO A 291 -7.48 2.38 -13.83
C PRO A 291 -7.30 0.97 -13.24
N PHE A 292 -8.39 0.19 -13.25
CA PHE A 292 -8.36 -1.19 -12.77
C PHE A 292 -7.33 -2.07 -13.49
N ASN A 293 -7.10 -1.82 -14.77
CA ASN A 293 -6.21 -2.62 -15.62
C ASN A 293 -5.54 -1.76 -16.69
N GLY A 294 -4.51 -2.30 -17.32
CA GLY A 294 -3.76 -1.64 -18.38
C GLY A 294 -2.64 -0.73 -17.88
N LEU A 295 -2.30 0.27 -18.70
CA LEU A 295 -1.20 1.23 -18.49
C LEU A 295 0.15 0.58 -18.19
N ASN A 296 0.39 -0.64 -18.73
CA ASN A 296 1.60 -1.41 -18.49
C ASN A 296 1.93 -1.54 -16.99
N GLY A 297 0.89 -1.74 -16.17
CA GLY A 297 1.01 -1.92 -14.74
C GLY A 297 1.29 -0.64 -13.94
N GLY A 298 1.40 0.52 -14.58
CA GLY A 298 1.75 1.79 -13.93
C GLY A 298 0.57 2.73 -13.70
N GLY A 299 0.88 3.89 -13.11
CA GLY A 299 -0.05 4.97 -12.78
C GLY A 299 0.68 6.27 -12.44
N ASP A 300 -0.11 7.26 -12.01
CA ASP A 300 0.39 8.53 -11.47
C ASP A 300 0.48 8.48 -9.95
N LEU A 301 1.40 9.24 -9.35
CA LEU A 301 1.54 9.38 -7.91
C LEU A 301 1.00 10.74 -7.49
N VAL A 302 0.07 10.76 -6.53
CA VAL A 302 -0.46 11.99 -5.95
C VAL A 302 -0.34 11.98 -4.44
N ARG A 303 -0.23 13.17 -3.86
CA ARG A 303 -0.38 13.38 -2.43
C ARG A 303 -1.82 13.76 -2.15
N ILE A 304 -2.45 13.15 -1.15
CA ILE A 304 -3.80 13.47 -0.71
C ILE A 304 -3.73 14.22 0.61
N ASP A 305 -4.34 15.40 0.64
CA ASP A 305 -4.61 16.14 1.87
C ASP A 305 -5.88 15.59 2.54
N ILE A 306 -5.69 14.57 3.37
CA ILE A 306 -6.76 13.88 4.09
C ILE A 306 -7.25 14.63 5.34
N ASP A 307 -6.54 15.68 5.75
CA ASP A 307 -6.89 16.49 6.92
C ASP A 307 -7.87 17.61 6.58
N ASN A 308 -7.85 18.08 5.33
CA ASN A 308 -8.72 19.14 4.85
C ASN A 308 -9.76 18.69 3.82
N PHE A 309 -9.64 17.50 3.23
CA PHE A 309 -10.54 17.06 2.15
C PHE A 309 -11.02 15.62 2.29
N ILE A 310 -12.23 15.37 1.79
CA ILE A 310 -12.81 14.02 1.63
C ILE A 310 -12.98 13.62 0.16
N GLU A 311 -12.92 14.60 -0.75
CA GLU A 311 -12.92 14.42 -2.21
C GLU A 311 -12.03 15.48 -2.87
N HIS A 312 -11.75 15.32 -4.17
CA HIS A 312 -10.85 16.17 -4.97
C HIS A 312 -11.14 17.66 -4.82
N ASP A 313 -12.43 18.03 -4.86
CA ASP A 313 -12.93 19.41 -4.81
C ASP A 313 -13.83 19.66 -3.58
N ARG A 314 -13.79 18.79 -2.55
CA ARG A 314 -14.67 18.92 -1.37
C ARG A 314 -13.86 19.05 -0.07
N PRO A 315 -13.65 20.30 0.41
CA PRO A 315 -13.03 20.51 1.71
C PRO A 315 -13.96 20.10 2.85
N LEU A 316 -13.37 19.76 3.99
CA LEU A 316 -14.06 19.51 5.24
C LEU A 316 -14.60 20.83 5.83
N ILE A 317 -15.74 20.75 6.52
CA ILE A 317 -16.37 21.92 7.16
C ILE A 317 -15.42 22.51 8.20
N GLY A 318 -15.01 23.77 8.01
CA GLY A 318 -14.09 24.48 8.89
C GLY A 318 -12.60 24.30 8.55
N GLY A 319 -12.27 23.51 7.53
CA GLY A 319 -10.93 23.49 6.95
C GLY A 319 -10.61 24.81 6.25
N GLU A 320 -9.37 25.27 6.36
CA GLU A 320 -8.89 26.36 5.51
C GLU A 320 -8.82 25.81 4.08
N ALA A 321 -9.81 26.13 3.26
CA ALA A 321 -9.78 25.83 1.83
C ALA A 321 -8.67 26.68 1.19
N ALA A 322 -7.42 26.25 1.33
CA ALA A 322 -6.34 26.79 0.54
C ALA A 322 -6.69 26.62 -0.94
N PRO A 323 -6.39 27.61 -1.81
CA PRO A 323 -6.63 27.46 -3.24
C PRO A 323 -5.80 26.28 -3.77
N GLY A 324 -6.47 25.17 -4.12
CA GLY A 324 -5.84 23.93 -4.57
C GLY A 324 -6.84 22.78 -4.65
N THR A 325 -6.42 21.68 -5.27
CA THR A 325 -7.16 20.41 -5.26
C THR A 325 -6.63 19.54 -4.12
N ALA A 326 -7.43 18.59 -3.66
CA ALA A 326 -7.01 17.63 -2.63
C ALA A 326 -5.91 16.66 -3.09
N GLN A 327 -5.53 16.69 -4.38
CA GLN A 327 -4.66 15.70 -5.04
C GLN A 327 -3.53 16.36 -5.84
N PRO A 328 -2.65 17.16 -5.22
CA PRO A 328 -1.47 17.63 -5.93
C PRO A 328 -0.59 16.46 -6.43
N PRO A 329 0.06 16.59 -7.60
CA PRO A 329 1.03 15.62 -8.08
C PRO A 329 2.15 15.41 -7.06
N ALA A 330 2.57 14.16 -6.86
CA ALA A 330 3.69 13.85 -5.97
C ALA A 330 5.06 14.10 -6.61
N THR A 331 5.10 14.25 -7.94
CA THR A 331 6.32 14.47 -8.73
C THR A 331 6.08 15.52 -9.81
N VAL A 332 7.16 16.07 -10.38
CA VAL A 332 7.08 17.02 -11.51
C VAL A 332 6.76 16.38 -12.86
N ASN A 333 6.78 15.05 -12.95
CA ASN A 333 6.57 14.35 -14.21
C ASN A 333 5.10 14.42 -14.61
N LEU A 334 4.83 14.78 -15.88
CA LEU A 334 3.48 14.77 -16.44
C LEU A 334 3.07 13.33 -16.77
N VAL A 335 2.45 12.66 -15.79
CA VAL A 335 1.96 11.30 -15.96
C VAL A 335 0.52 11.31 -16.47
N ARG A 336 0.26 10.55 -17.53
CA ARG A 336 -1.09 10.33 -18.04
C ARG A 336 -1.70 9.10 -17.39
N THR A 337 -2.98 9.13 -17.07
CA THR A 337 -3.72 7.95 -16.56
C THR A 337 -4.75 7.40 -17.57
N ASP A 338 -4.68 7.86 -18.82
CA ASP A 338 -5.39 7.28 -19.95
C ASP A 338 -4.45 6.43 -20.82
N ASN A 339 -5.00 5.81 -21.87
CA ASN A 339 -4.28 4.88 -22.74
C ASN A 339 -3.30 5.57 -23.71
N ALA A 340 -3.19 6.89 -23.70
CA ALA A 340 -2.23 7.60 -24.55
C ALA A 340 -0.82 7.53 -23.92
N PRO A 341 0.24 7.62 -24.76
CA PRO A 341 1.60 7.62 -24.25
C PRO A 341 1.85 8.71 -23.19
N SER A 342 2.38 8.31 -22.05
CA SER A 342 2.57 9.19 -20.89
C SER A 342 3.94 9.88 -20.91
N PRO A 343 4.07 11.19 -21.24
CA PRO A 343 5.37 11.84 -21.46
C PRO A 343 6.31 11.76 -20.25
N GLY A 344 5.76 11.89 -19.03
CA GLY A 344 6.47 11.76 -17.77
C GLY A 344 6.76 10.32 -17.34
N GLY A 345 6.48 9.32 -18.18
CA GLY A 345 6.56 7.91 -17.82
C GLY A 345 5.41 7.46 -16.93
N ARG A 346 5.57 6.34 -16.22
CA ARG A 346 4.57 5.77 -15.31
C ARG A 346 5.24 5.20 -14.07
N TYR A 347 4.57 5.31 -12.92
CA TYR A 347 5.05 4.75 -11.66
C TYR A 347 4.35 3.44 -11.33
N ARG A 348 5.07 2.49 -10.75
CA ARG A 348 4.50 1.23 -10.25
C ARG A 348 4.43 1.18 -8.73
N ASP A 349 5.38 1.84 -8.07
CA ASP A 349 5.43 1.95 -6.62
C ASP A 349 6.22 3.19 -6.19
N ALA A 350 5.93 3.66 -4.98
CA ALA A 350 6.70 4.68 -4.32
C ALA A 350 6.79 4.42 -2.81
N PHE A 351 7.97 4.69 -2.24
CA PHE A 351 8.24 4.55 -0.82
C PHE A 351 8.90 5.83 -0.27
N PRO A 352 8.29 6.51 0.71
CA PRO A 352 8.87 7.72 1.28
C PRO A 352 10.06 7.44 2.22
N LEU A 353 11.09 8.27 2.14
CA LEU A 353 12.19 8.29 3.09
C LEU A 353 11.81 9.14 4.31
N TRP A 354 12.16 8.64 5.50
CA TRP A 354 11.85 9.24 6.81
C TRP A 354 13.14 9.78 7.46
N ASP A 355 14.00 10.37 6.63
CA ASP A 355 15.32 10.89 6.99
C ASP A 355 15.36 12.44 7.00
N GLY A 356 14.20 13.08 6.85
CA GLY A 356 14.04 14.54 6.84
C GLY A 356 14.31 15.19 5.47
N THR A 357 14.47 14.40 4.40
CA THR A 357 14.71 14.95 3.05
C THR A 357 13.47 14.96 2.15
N ASP A 358 12.34 14.40 2.59
CA ASP A 358 11.11 14.18 1.81
C ASP A 358 11.29 13.43 0.49
N ARG A 359 12.42 12.73 0.32
CA ARG A 359 12.77 12.00 -0.90
C ARG A 359 11.88 10.77 -1.03
N LEU A 360 11.58 10.40 -2.28
CA LEU A 360 10.83 9.20 -2.61
C LEU A 360 11.73 8.18 -3.31
N LEU A 361 11.62 6.92 -2.91
CA LEU A 361 12.11 5.78 -3.65
C LEU A 361 11.04 5.37 -4.66
N LEU A 362 11.38 5.27 -5.95
CA LEU A 362 10.41 5.08 -7.01
C LEU A 362 10.73 3.85 -7.85
N SER A 363 9.69 3.08 -8.21
CA SER A 363 9.70 2.24 -9.40
C SER A 363 9.06 3.01 -10.55
N TRP A 364 9.86 3.34 -11.57
CA TRP A 364 9.44 4.21 -12.68
C TRP A 364 9.83 3.65 -14.04
N ASN A 365 8.88 3.67 -14.96
CA ASN A 365 9.05 3.35 -16.37
C ASN A 365 9.13 4.65 -17.17
N GLN A 366 10.31 4.91 -17.74
CA GLN A 366 10.52 6.06 -18.63
C GLN A 366 9.67 5.93 -19.89
N CYS A 367 9.13 7.05 -20.36
CA CYS A 367 8.37 7.07 -21.60
C CYS A 367 9.25 6.75 -22.81
N ARG A 368 8.89 5.69 -23.52
CA ARG A 368 9.51 5.26 -24.77
C ARG A 368 8.41 4.90 -25.77
N LEU A 369 8.63 5.23 -27.03
CA LEU A 369 7.70 5.00 -28.13
C LEU A 369 8.30 4.02 -29.11
N ARG A 370 7.47 3.14 -29.66
CA ARG A 370 7.79 2.34 -30.83
C ARG A 370 7.19 3.03 -32.06
N ILE A 371 8.04 3.42 -33.01
CA ILE A 371 7.66 3.99 -34.30
C ILE A 371 8.35 3.18 -35.39
N GLY A 372 7.57 2.33 -36.07
CA GLY A 372 8.12 1.27 -36.93
C GLY A 372 8.98 0.30 -36.12
N GLU A 373 10.24 0.11 -36.54
CA GLU A 373 11.21 -0.78 -35.88
C GLU A 373 12.08 -0.07 -34.82
N HIS A 374 11.89 1.24 -34.60
CA HIS A 374 12.72 2.02 -33.70
C HIS A 374 12.01 2.25 -32.35
N THR A 375 12.79 2.19 -31.28
CA THR A 375 12.37 2.67 -29.95
C THR A 375 12.98 4.04 -29.70
N LEU A 376 12.13 5.05 -29.53
CA LEU A 376 12.51 6.46 -29.41
C LEU A 376 12.00 7.06 -28.09
N PRO A 377 12.65 8.10 -27.54
CA PRO A 377 12.14 8.81 -26.38
C PRO A 377 10.86 9.60 -26.72
N CYS A 378 10.03 9.87 -25.73
CA CYS A 378 8.79 10.66 -25.89
C CYS A 378 9.06 12.17 -25.95
N THR A 379 9.67 12.63 -27.05
CA THR A 379 9.73 14.05 -27.39
C THR A 379 8.37 14.53 -27.92
N GLU A 380 8.11 15.84 -27.92
CA GLU A 380 6.89 16.40 -28.51
C GLU A 380 6.70 15.98 -29.98
N GLU A 381 7.79 15.91 -30.76
CA GLU A 381 7.79 15.44 -32.15
C GLU A 381 7.36 13.98 -32.26
N ASN A 382 7.97 13.09 -31.47
CA ASN A 382 7.65 11.66 -31.54
C ASN A 382 6.24 11.36 -31.01
N LEU A 383 5.78 12.09 -30.00
CA LEU A 383 4.41 11.97 -29.46
C LEU A 383 3.33 12.43 -30.45
N ALA A 384 3.68 13.33 -31.37
CA ALA A 384 2.77 13.80 -32.41
C ALA A 384 2.66 12.82 -33.60
N ASP A 385 3.53 11.81 -33.68
CA ASP A 385 3.49 10.81 -34.75
C ASP A 385 2.26 9.89 -34.56
N PRO A 386 1.35 9.79 -35.55
CA PRO A 386 0.16 8.96 -35.46
C PRO A 386 0.46 7.45 -35.40
N GLN A 387 1.68 7.02 -35.69
CA GLN A 387 2.13 5.63 -35.57
C GLN A 387 2.79 5.33 -34.22
N ALA A 388 2.91 6.32 -33.33
CA ALA A 388 3.56 6.14 -32.03
C ALA A 388 2.71 5.28 -31.10
N GLU A 389 3.29 4.18 -30.64
CA GLU A 389 2.75 3.32 -29.58
C GLU A 389 3.70 3.31 -28.39
N GLU A 390 3.20 3.18 -27.15
CA GLU A 390 4.09 2.95 -25.99
C GLU A 390 4.91 1.67 -26.23
N ALA A 391 6.24 1.78 -26.09
CA ALA A 391 7.10 0.61 -26.11
C ALA A 391 6.86 -0.26 -24.87
N PRO A 392 7.25 -1.56 -24.90
CA PRO A 392 7.13 -2.43 -23.73
C PRO A 392 7.72 -1.79 -22.47
N PRO A 393 7.08 -1.99 -21.31
CA PRO A 393 7.51 -1.38 -20.06
C PRO A 393 8.93 -1.79 -19.69
N LEU A 394 9.69 -0.82 -19.18
CA LEU A 394 11.05 -0.98 -18.73
C LEU A 394 11.24 -0.15 -17.45
N TYR A 395 10.76 -0.72 -16.34
CA TYR A 395 10.86 -0.10 -15.03
C TYR A 395 12.31 -0.16 -14.52
N GLY A 396 12.74 0.89 -13.84
CA GLY A 396 13.96 0.95 -13.04
C GLY A 396 13.68 1.51 -11.64
N LEU A 397 14.68 1.51 -10.79
CA LEU A 397 14.58 2.08 -9.44
C LEU A 397 15.28 3.44 -9.38
N TYR A 398 14.63 4.43 -8.79
CA TYR A 398 15.10 5.82 -8.74
C TYR A 398 14.91 6.41 -7.33
N VAL A 399 15.71 7.42 -7.01
CA VAL A 399 15.38 8.39 -5.95
C VAL A 399 14.83 9.64 -6.61
N TYR A 400 13.75 10.18 -6.06
CA TYR A 400 13.21 11.48 -6.42
C TYR A 400 13.37 12.45 -5.26
N ASP A 401 13.96 13.60 -5.55
CA ASP A 401 14.08 14.73 -4.64
C ASP A 401 13.03 15.79 -5.02
N PRO A 402 12.01 16.03 -4.16
CA PRO A 402 10.99 17.03 -4.44
C PRO A 402 11.50 18.46 -4.31
N THR A 403 12.57 18.71 -3.54
CA THR A 403 13.15 20.05 -3.34
C THR A 403 13.89 20.51 -4.58
N GLU A 404 14.70 19.61 -5.16
CA GLU A 404 15.45 19.91 -6.38
C GLU A 404 14.67 19.55 -7.66
N ALA A 405 13.54 18.86 -7.52
CA ALA A 405 12.77 18.28 -8.62
C ALA A 405 13.61 17.36 -9.51
N THR A 406 14.54 16.59 -8.91
CA THR A 406 15.43 15.69 -9.64
C THR A 406 15.04 14.24 -9.43
N GLN A 407 15.23 13.42 -10.45
CA GLN A 407 15.05 11.97 -10.38
C GLN A 407 16.33 11.27 -10.83
N GLN A 408 16.94 10.52 -9.92
CA GLN A 408 18.27 9.94 -10.10
C GLN A 408 18.21 8.41 -10.05
N PRO A 409 18.85 7.69 -10.99
CA PRO A 409 18.78 6.23 -11.04
C PRO A 409 19.56 5.57 -9.89
N LEU A 410 18.91 4.63 -9.20
CA LEU A 410 19.54 3.71 -8.24
C LEU A 410 19.90 2.37 -8.89
N LEU A 411 18.96 1.81 -9.65
CA LEU A 411 19.17 0.64 -10.48
C LEU A 411 18.65 0.95 -11.87
N THR A 412 19.56 0.87 -12.83
CA THR A 412 19.19 1.02 -14.24
C THR A 412 18.23 -0.09 -14.64
N PRO A 413 17.22 0.23 -15.45
CA PRO A 413 16.32 -0.78 -15.97
C PRO A 413 17.06 -1.89 -16.75
N GLN A 414 16.48 -3.09 -16.77
CA GLN A 414 16.99 -4.24 -17.52
C GLN A 414 15.86 -4.83 -18.38
N GLU A 415 16.15 -5.12 -19.66
CA GLU A 415 15.17 -5.76 -20.54
C GLU A 415 14.73 -7.13 -20.01
N GLY A 416 13.43 -7.41 -20.14
CA GLY A 416 12.80 -8.63 -19.61
C GLY A 416 12.61 -8.64 -18.08
N VAL A 417 13.04 -7.59 -17.37
CA VAL A 417 12.93 -7.49 -15.91
C VAL A 417 12.16 -6.22 -15.52
N ILE A 418 11.20 -6.39 -14.62
CA ILE A 418 10.45 -5.31 -13.98
C ILE A 418 10.88 -5.22 -12.52
N TYR A 419 11.33 -4.05 -12.12
CA TYR A 419 11.49 -3.70 -10.72
C TYR A 419 10.13 -3.26 -10.18
N GLU A 420 9.48 -4.09 -9.37
CA GLU A 420 8.06 -3.89 -9.04
C GLU A 420 7.84 -2.95 -7.84
N GLU A 421 8.58 -3.18 -6.77
CA GLU A 421 8.43 -2.52 -5.48
C GLU A 421 9.82 -2.33 -4.87
N MET A 422 10.00 -1.25 -4.09
CA MET A 422 11.23 -0.99 -3.35
C MET A 422 10.93 -0.34 -2.00
N VAL A 423 11.61 -0.80 -0.95
CA VAL A 423 11.51 -0.22 0.40
C VAL A 423 12.90 0.01 0.99
N ALA A 424 13.04 1.06 1.79
CA ALA A 424 14.22 1.27 2.64
C ALA A 424 13.98 0.68 4.03
N LEU A 425 14.96 -0.08 4.50
CA LEU A 425 14.98 -0.63 5.86
C LEU A 425 15.60 0.41 6.81
N GLN A 426 14.91 1.55 6.91
CA GLN A 426 15.30 2.68 7.74
C GLN A 426 14.63 2.61 9.12
N VAL A 427 15.32 3.15 10.13
CA VAL A 427 14.74 3.33 11.46
C VAL A 427 13.71 4.43 11.40
N ARG A 428 12.52 4.17 11.95
CA ARG A 428 11.38 5.09 12.04
C ARG A 428 10.80 5.06 13.43
N THR A 429 10.17 6.16 13.82
CA THR A 429 9.37 6.20 15.04
C THR A 429 8.17 5.26 14.87
N PRO A 430 7.95 4.30 15.78
CA PRO A 430 6.74 3.49 15.75
C PRO A 430 5.49 4.36 15.93
N PRO A 431 4.38 4.06 15.24
CA PRO A 431 3.12 4.74 15.43
C PRO A 431 2.61 4.70 16.87
N THR A 432 1.66 5.59 17.15
CA THR A 432 0.90 5.56 18.39
C THR A 432 0.14 4.23 18.50
N ILE A 433 0.16 3.61 19.68
CA ILE A 433 -0.63 2.41 19.92
C ILE A 433 -2.08 2.81 20.21
N ILE A 434 -3.00 2.35 19.35
CA ILE A 434 -4.43 2.33 19.63
C ILE A 434 -4.77 0.95 20.18
N PHE A 435 -5.12 0.89 21.46
CA PHE A 435 -5.50 -0.37 22.11
C PHE A 435 -6.88 -0.84 21.64
N ASP A 436 -7.01 -2.16 21.50
CA ASP A 436 -8.29 -2.80 21.19
C ASP A 436 -9.37 -2.40 22.20
N LYS A 437 -10.55 -2.08 21.69
CA LYS A 437 -11.70 -1.85 22.55
C LYS A 437 -12.20 -3.18 23.12
N ALA A 438 -12.59 -3.18 24.38
CA ALA A 438 -13.16 -4.33 25.09
C ALA A 438 -14.41 -3.90 25.89
N ALA A 439 -15.19 -4.87 26.36
CA ALA A 439 -16.34 -4.59 27.22
C ALA A 439 -15.90 -3.80 28.47
N GLY A 440 -16.50 -2.63 28.69
CA GLY A 440 -16.13 -1.71 29.78
C GLY A 440 -14.87 -0.87 29.51
N VAL A 441 -14.17 -1.09 28.39
CA VAL A 441 -12.99 -0.34 27.97
C VAL A 441 -13.18 0.09 26.51
N GLY A 442 -13.79 1.26 26.31
CA GLY A 442 -14.08 1.77 24.96
C GLY A 442 -15.33 1.18 24.31
N LEU A 443 -15.81 0.01 24.74
CA LEU A 443 -17.17 -0.50 24.44
C LEU A 443 -18.05 -0.46 25.69
N ASP A 444 -19.33 -0.16 25.49
CA ASP A 444 -20.34 -0.25 26.55
C ASP A 444 -20.56 -1.72 26.94
N GLY A 445 -20.30 -2.06 28.20
CA GLY A 445 -20.38 -3.43 28.69
C GLY A 445 -21.80 -4.01 28.66
N GLU A 446 -22.82 -3.18 28.92
CA GLU A 446 -24.21 -3.62 28.88
C GLU A 446 -24.64 -3.93 27.44
N MET A 447 -24.20 -3.13 26.47
CA MET A 447 -24.45 -3.41 25.04
C MET A 447 -23.76 -4.70 24.58
N VAL A 448 -22.52 -4.94 25.02
CA VAL A 448 -21.80 -6.17 24.71
C VAL A 448 -22.52 -7.38 25.31
N ASP A 449 -22.92 -7.33 26.58
CA ASP A 449 -23.67 -8.41 27.25
C ASP A 449 -25.02 -8.67 26.59
N ALA A 450 -25.67 -7.63 26.08
CA ALA A 450 -26.92 -7.72 25.32
C ALA A 450 -26.74 -8.21 23.86
N GLY A 451 -25.50 -8.31 23.37
CA GLY A 451 -25.21 -8.71 21.99
C GLY A 451 -25.66 -7.69 20.94
N VAL A 452 -25.65 -6.40 21.28
CA VAL A 452 -26.05 -5.30 20.39
C VAL A 452 -24.86 -4.40 20.05
N GLY A 453 -24.94 -3.72 18.90
CA GLY A 453 -23.93 -2.77 18.44
C GLY A 453 -24.49 -1.36 18.28
N LEU A 454 -23.58 -0.38 18.24
CA LEU A 454 -23.92 1.03 18.00
C LEU A 454 -23.66 1.39 16.54
N LEU A 455 -24.70 1.85 15.84
CA LEU A 455 -24.57 2.47 14.51
C LEU A 455 -24.69 3.99 14.68
N GLN A 456 -23.60 4.72 14.45
CA GLN A 456 -23.59 6.19 14.48
C GLN A 456 -23.78 6.74 13.07
N ILE A 457 -24.93 7.36 12.81
CA ILE A 457 -25.21 8.07 11.56
C ILE A 457 -25.06 9.57 11.84
N ARG A 458 -24.02 10.20 11.30
CA ARG A 458 -23.75 11.63 11.53
C ARG A 458 -24.86 12.53 10.97
N SER A 459 -25.33 12.24 9.75
CA SER A 459 -26.43 12.94 9.10
C SER A 459 -27.06 12.07 8.02
N VAL A 460 -28.35 12.28 7.74
CA VAL A 460 -29.09 11.71 6.59
C VAL A 460 -29.60 12.78 5.63
N TYR A 461 -29.34 14.06 5.93
CA TYR A 461 -29.71 15.23 5.11
C TYR A 461 -28.50 15.99 4.60
N ASP A 462 -27.30 15.42 4.76
CA ASP A 462 -26.08 15.94 4.18
C ASP A 462 -25.66 14.95 3.09
N LEU A 463 -25.96 15.30 1.84
CA LEU A 463 -25.53 14.54 0.66
C LEU A 463 -24.45 15.36 -0.04
N ASP A 464 -23.25 14.79 -0.14
CA ASP A 464 -22.08 15.43 -0.76
C ASP A 464 -21.68 16.78 -0.12
N GLY A 465 -21.82 16.91 1.20
CA GLY A 465 -21.43 18.09 1.97
C GLY A 465 -22.41 19.26 1.86
N GLN A 466 -23.61 19.03 1.31
CA GLN A 466 -24.66 20.02 1.17
C GLN A 466 -25.84 19.66 2.07
N ASP A 467 -26.20 20.60 2.93
CA ASP A 467 -27.43 20.54 3.72
C ASP A 467 -28.64 20.57 2.79
N SER A 468 -29.27 19.40 2.61
CA SER A 468 -30.49 19.22 1.83
C SER A 468 -31.74 19.19 2.72
N ALA A 469 -31.63 19.54 4.00
CA ALA A 469 -32.77 19.63 4.90
C ALA A 469 -33.60 20.89 4.63
N GLU A 470 -34.90 20.81 4.84
CA GLU A 470 -35.80 21.97 4.89
C GLU A 470 -36.33 22.14 6.32
N PRO A 471 -36.12 23.30 7.00
CA PRO A 471 -35.42 24.48 6.51
C PRO A 471 -33.88 24.37 6.52
N ASP A 472 -33.31 23.60 7.46
CA ASP A 472 -31.88 23.29 7.59
C ASP A 472 -31.66 22.13 8.58
N LEU A 473 -30.45 21.55 8.57
CA LEU A 473 -30.06 20.41 9.40
C LEU A 473 -30.08 20.72 10.89
N THR A 474 -29.66 21.92 11.27
CA THR A 474 -29.61 22.35 12.68
C THR A 474 -31.01 22.37 13.27
N THR A 475 -31.96 22.92 12.52
CA THR A 475 -33.38 22.99 12.88
C THR A 475 -34.02 21.60 12.89
N LEU A 476 -33.75 20.74 11.90
CA LEU A 476 -34.30 19.38 11.88
C LEU A 476 -33.73 18.49 13.00
N ALA A 477 -32.45 18.67 13.35
CA ALA A 477 -31.78 17.90 14.39
C ALA A 477 -32.30 18.25 15.80
N ASP A 478 -32.64 19.52 16.06
CA ASP A 478 -33.12 19.99 17.35
C ASP A 478 -34.54 19.47 17.66
N PRO A 479 -34.71 18.57 18.65
CA PRO A 479 -36.02 18.01 18.98
C PRO A 479 -36.98 19.03 19.62
N THR A 480 -36.50 20.20 20.05
CA THR A 480 -37.32 21.30 20.58
C THR A 480 -37.92 22.16 19.48
N GLN A 481 -37.29 22.19 18.30
CA GLN A 481 -37.75 22.94 17.12
C GLN A 481 -38.49 22.04 16.12
N THR A 482 -38.00 20.81 15.92
CA THR A 482 -38.58 19.84 14.99
C THR A 482 -38.96 18.57 15.72
N ARG A 483 -40.27 18.35 15.88
CA ARG A 483 -40.80 17.13 16.49
C ARG A 483 -40.59 15.91 15.57
N PRO A 484 -40.54 14.68 16.10
CA PRO A 484 -40.33 13.48 15.29
C PRO A 484 -41.36 13.29 14.15
N ASP A 485 -42.60 13.74 14.34
CA ASP A 485 -43.67 13.68 13.33
C ASP A 485 -43.57 14.75 12.24
N GLN A 486 -42.62 15.67 12.34
CA GLN A 486 -42.35 16.71 11.34
C GLN A 486 -41.12 16.38 10.48
N ARG A 487 -40.36 15.33 10.83
CA ARG A 487 -39.20 14.90 10.05
C ARG A 487 -39.64 14.14 8.78
N PRO A 488 -39.07 14.48 7.60
CA PRO A 488 -39.44 13.82 6.35
C PRO A 488 -38.89 12.39 6.24
N LEU A 489 -37.72 12.11 6.85
CA LEU A 489 -37.15 10.77 6.94
C LEU A 489 -37.47 10.18 8.32
N ARG A 490 -38.20 9.06 8.34
CA ARG A 490 -38.75 8.47 9.58
C ARG A 490 -38.34 7.03 9.82
N PHE A 491 -37.85 6.36 8.80
CA PHE A 491 -37.53 4.94 8.85
C PHE A 491 -36.13 4.73 8.33
N LEU A 492 -35.37 3.90 9.03
CA LEU A 492 -34.11 3.36 8.56
C LEU A 492 -34.38 1.95 8.05
N ARG A 493 -33.93 1.67 6.82
CA ARG A 493 -33.89 0.31 6.31
C ARG A 493 -32.46 -0.20 6.37
N LEU A 494 -32.25 -1.25 7.14
CA LEU A 494 -30.96 -1.92 7.26
C LEU A 494 -30.93 -3.12 6.31
N TYR A 495 -29.90 -3.19 5.49
CA TYR A 495 -29.62 -4.33 4.63
C TYR A 495 -28.35 -4.99 5.12
N LYS A 496 -28.41 -6.31 5.28
CA LYS A 496 -27.23 -7.14 5.54
C LYS A 496 -26.87 -7.84 4.23
N PRO A 497 -25.70 -7.57 3.63
CA PRO A 497 -25.27 -8.34 2.48
C PRO A 497 -25.05 -9.80 2.89
N VAL A 498 -25.37 -10.71 1.98
CA VAL A 498 -25.14 -12.14 2.16
C VAL A 498 -23.99 -12.53 1.25
N ALA A 499 -23.00 -13.21 1.83
CA ALA A 499 -21.86 -13.76 1.09
C ALA A 499 -22.33 -14.54 -0.14
N LEU A 500 -21.62 -14.39 -1.26
CA LEU A 500 -21.98 -15.05 -2.51
C LEU A 500 -21.23 -16.38 -2.66
N PRO A 501 -21.91 -17.50 -2.94
CA PRO A 501 -21.25 -18.74 -3.28
C PRO A 501 -20.78 -18.75 -4.74
N GLU A 502 -19.99 -19.76 -5.08
CA GLU A 502 -19.74 -20.15 -6.47
C GLU A 502 -21.05 -20.33 -7.25
N ARG A 503 -21.01 -20.07 -8.57
CA ARG A 503 -22.19 -20.15 -9.45
C ARG A 503 -22.72 -21.58 -9.63
N ASN A 504 -21.87 -22.58 -9.40
CA ASN A 504 -22.18 -24.01 -9.50
C ASN A 504 -22.79 -24.59 -8.21
N LEU A 505 -22.85 -23.83 -7.10
CA LEU A 505 -23.46 -24.30 -5.86
C LEU A 505 -24.98 -24.40 -6.05
N LEU A 506 -25.44 -25.62 -6.32
CA LEU A 506 -26.86 -25.94 -6.50
C LEU A 506 -27.62 -25.72 -5.19
N VAL A 507 -28.60 -24.82 -5.24
CA VAL A 507 -29.65 -24.76 -4.21
C VAL A 507 -30.58 -25.95 -4.44
N ILE A 508 -30.32 -27.08 -3.79
CA ILE A 508 -31.31 -28.15 -3.72
C ILE A 508 -32.42 -27.65 -2.79
N SER A 509 -33.53 -27.19 -3.37
CA SER A 509 -34.70 -26.85 -2.55
C SER A 509 -35.18 -28.12 -1.84
N GLN A 510 -35.32 -28.07 -0.52
CA GLN A 510 -35.81 -29.19 0.30
C GLN A 510 -37.29 -29.55 0.02
N GLN A 511 -37.87 -29.15 -1.10
CA GLN A 511 -39.26 -29.48 -1.47
C GLN A 511 -39.42 -30.84 -2.18
N ARG A 512 -38.35 -31.62 -2.39
CA ARG A 512 -38.44 -32.96 -3.03
C ARG A 512 -37.84 -34.11 -2.22
N LEU A 513 -37.92 -34.06 -0.89
CA LEU A 513 -37.71 -35.23 -0.06
C LEU A 513 -38.89 -35.39 0.92
N ARG A 514 -40.03 -35.80 0.38
CA ARG A 514 -40.98 -36.64 1.12
C ARG A 514 -41.10 -37.96 0.35
N PRO A 515 -40.93 -39.11 1.03
CA PRO A 515 -41.03 -40.42 0.40
C PRO A 515 -42.42 -40.70 -0.19
#